data_AF-A0A952HEE1-F1
#
_entry.id   AF-A0A952HEE1-F1
#
_cell.length_a   1.000
_cell.length_b   1.000
_cell.length_c   1.000
_cell.angle_alpha   90.00
_cell.angle_beta   90.00
_cell.angle_gamma   90.00
#
_symmetry.space_group_name_H-M   'P 1'
#
loop_
_entity.id
_entity.type
_entity.pdbx_description
1 polymer ?
#
loop_
_entity_poly.entity_id
_entity_poly.type
_entity_poly.pdbx_seq_one_letter_code
_entity_poly.pdbx_strand_id
1 'polypeptide(L)'
;VDQLAAQVDTLKDQRARWNDPSYLRAQARDRLYYVMPGEVSYLVVDDRPPAAKQDAAPVSSKLVKTQTDWVSSLFGSIMGAGLTDATPQQLSGTPAPGPVPTPTPSAPAPKK
;
A
#
# COMPACT_ATOMS: atom_id res chain seq x y z
N VAL A 1 -55.68 3.27 16.42
CA VAL A 1 -56.09 2.82 15.06
C VAL A 1 -55.05 3.19 14.02
N ASP A 2 -54.56 4.44 14.03
CA ASP A 2 -53.53 4.91 13.08
C ASP A 2 -52.22 4.11 13.13
N GLN A 3 -51.74 3.77 14.32
CA GLN A 3 -50.55 2.92 14.47
C GLN A 3 -50.73 1.51 13.90
N LEU A 4 -51.96 0.99 13.90
CA LEU A 4 -52.26 -0.34 13.35
C LEU A 4 -52.32 -0.27 11.81
N ALA A 5 -52.93 0.78 11.27
CA ALA A 5 -52.96 1.05 9.84
C ALA A 5 -51.53 1.21 9.27
N ALA A 6 -50.68 2.00 9.93
CA ALA A 6 -49.28 2.18 9.54
C ALA A 6 -48.47 0.87 9.56
N GLN A 7 -48.71 0.01 10.55
CA GLN A 7 -48.09 -1.31 10.61
C GLN A 7 -48.56 -2.21 9.47
N VAL A 8 -49.88 -2.22 9.18
CA VAL A 8 -50.43 -2.99 8.08
C VAL A 8 -49.85 -2.54 6.74
N ASP A 9 -49.71 -1.23 6.51
CA ASP A 9 -49.14 -0.72 5.27
C ASP A 9 -47.65 -1.04 5.15
N THR A 10 -46.89 -0.94 6.24
CA THR A 10 -45.49 -1.41 6.28
C THR A 10 -45.38 -2.89 5.92
N LEU A 11 -46.27 -3.73 6.45
CA LEU A 11 -46.28 -5.17 6.17
C LEU A 11 -46.69 -5.48 4.72
N LYS A 12 -47.61 -4.71 4.14
CA LYS A 12 -47.96 -4.82 2.72
C LYS A 12 -46.77 -4.45 1.83
N ASP A 13 -46.08 -3.37 2.14
CA ASP A 13 -44.89 -2.92 1.41
C ASP A 13 -43.77 -3.96 1.49
N GLN A 14 -43.53 -4.52 2.68
CA GLN A 14 -42.58 -5.61 2.85
C GLN A 14 -42.98 -6.82 2.01
N ARG A 15 -44.24 -7.25 2.05
CA ARG A 15 -44.73 -8.36 1.21
C ARG A 15 -44.51 -8.07 -0.27
N ALA A 16 -44.82 -6.86 -0.73
CA ALA A 16 -44.63 -6.47 -2.13
C ALA A 16 -43.16 -6.61 -2.55
N ARG A 17 -42.21 -6.20 -1.70
CA ARG A 17 -40.77 -6.39 -1.93
C ARG A 17 -40.37 -7.87 -1.98
N TRP A 18 -40.89 -8.70 -1.07
CA TRP A 18 -40.66 -10.15 -1.08
C TRP A 18 -41.31 -10.88 -2.25
N ASN A 19 -42.25 -10.27 -2.97
CA ASN A 19 -42.81 -10.85 -4.19
C ASN A 19 -41.99 -10.51 -5.44
N ASP A 20 -41.01 -9.61 -5.35
CA ASP A 20 -40.14 -9.25 -6.47
C ASP A 20 -38.99 -10.28 -6.62
N PRO A 21 -38.90 -10.99 -7.76
CA PRO A 21 -37.83 -11.94 -8.01
C PRO A 21 -36.42 -11.35 -7.96
N SER A 22 -36.27 -10.06 -8.27
CA SER A 22 -35.00 -9.36 -8.21
C SER A 22 -34.52 -9.15 -6.78
N TYR A 23 -35.45 -8.76 -5.89
CA TYR A 23 -35.20 -8.61 -4.46
C TYR A 23 -34.81 -9.95 -3.82
N LEU A 24 -35.49 -11.04 -4.19
CA LEU A 24 -35.15 -12.38 -3.72
C LEU A 24 -33.76 -12.82 -4.14
N ARG A 25 -33.38 -12.58 -5.40
CA ARG A 25 -32.04 -12.91 -5.91
C ARG A 25 -30.96 -12.12 -5.18
N ALA A 26 -31.17 -10.82 -4.97
CA ALA A 26 -30.23 -9.98 -4.22
C ALA A 26 -30.08 -10.47 -2.77
N GLN A 27 -31.19 -10.74 -2.09
CA GLN A 27 -31.18 -11.20 -0.70
C GLN A 27 -30.55 -12.58 -0.53
N ALA A 28 -30.77 -13.48 -1.47
CA ALA A 28 -30.16 -14.80 -1.47
C ALA A 28 -28.63 -14.72 -1.71
N ARG A 29 -28.17 -13.79 -2.56
CA ARG A 29 -26.74 -13.57 -2.77
C ARG A 29 -26.06 -13.00 -1.52
N ASP A 30 -26.70 -12.04 -0.87
CA ASP A 30 -26.15 -11.38 0.32
C ASP A 30 -26.10 -12.31 1.54
N ARG A 31 -27.19 -13.08 1.78
CA ARG A 31 -27.32 -13.91 2.99
C ARG A 31 -26.86 -15.34 2.84
N LEU A 32 -27.06 -15.95 1.68
CA LEU A 32 -26.86 -17.38 1.45
C LEU A 32 -25.70 -17.65 0.47
N TYR A 33 -25.03 -16.59 -0.01
CA TYR A 33 -23.95 -16.68 -0.99
C TYR A 33 -24.34 -17.44 -2.27
N TYR A 34 -25.63 -17.41 -2.64
CA TYR A 34 -26.09 -17.99 -3.89
C TYR A 34 -25.63 -17.17 -5.08
N VAL A 35 -25.27 -17.87 -6.16
CA VAL A 35 -24.76 -17.30 -7.40
C VAL A 35 -25.67 -17.65 -8.56
N MET A 36 -25.59 -16.87 -9.64
CA MET A 36 -26.33 -17.18 -10.86
C MET A 36 -25.75 -18.44 -11.52
N PRO A 37 -26.54 -19.19 -12.31
CA PRO A 37 -26.00 -20.30 -13.10
C PRO A 37 -24.84 -19.83 -13.97
N GLY A 38 -23.67 -20.46 -13.83
CA GLY A 38 -22.43 -20.10 -14.54
C GLY A 38 -21.48 -19.17 -13.79
N GLU A 39 -21.87 -18.64 -12.63
CA GLU A 39 -20.97 -17.89 -11.74
C GLU A 39 -20.28 -18.82 -10.73
N VAL A 40 -19.06 -18.49 -10.31
CA VAL A 40 -18.28 -19.25 -9.31
C VAL A 40 -18.06 -18.38 -8.06
N SER A 41 -18.52 -18.83 -6.90
CA SER A 41 -18.23 -18.17 -5.61
C SER A 41 -16.91 -18.68 -5.03
N TYR A 42 -16.07 -17.74 -4.57
CA TYR A 42 -14.86 -18.03 -3.81
C TYR A 42 -15.05 -17.52 -2.38
N LEU A 43 -14.99 -18.42 -1.41
CA LEU A 43 -14.97 -18.08 0.01
C LEU A 43 -13.53 -18.22 0.51
N VAL A 44 -12.92 -17.11 0.91
CA VAL A 44 -11.59 -17.13 1.55
C VAL A 44 -11.82 -17.32 3.04
N VAL A 45 -11.60 -18.54 3.52
CA VAL A 45 -11.48 -18.81 4.96
C VAL A 45 -10.02 -18.60 5.32
N ASP A 46 -9.74 -17.55 6.09
CA ASP A 46 -8.39 -17.33 6.61
C ASP A 46 -8.16 -18.29 7.79
N ASP A 47 -7.41 -19.36 7.55
CA ASP A 47 -7.00 -20.34 8.58
C ASP A 47 -5.72 -19.91 9.31
N ARG A 48 -5.32 -18.65 9.16
CA ARG A 48 -4.18 -18.11 9.89
C ARG A 48 -4.61 -17.72 11.31
N PRO A 49 -3.74 -17.92 12.31
CA PRO A 49 -3.97 -17.32 13.60
C PRO A 49 -4.13 -15.81 13.39
N PRO A 50 -5.12 -15.17 14.05
CA PRO A 50 -5.32 -13.74 13.90
C PRO A 50 -3.99 -13.06 14.19
N ALA A 51 -3.55 -12.18 13.28
CA ALA A 51 -2.37 -11.37 13.53
C ALA A 51 -2.51 -10.79 14.93
N ALA A 52 -1.47 -10.94 15.75
CA ALA A 52 -1.47 -10.43 17.11
C ALA A 52 -1.98 -9.00 17.03
N LYS A 53 -3.15 -8.74 17.64
CA LYS A 53 -3.71 -7.40 17.68
C LYS A 53 -2.68 -6.58 18.42
N GLN A 54 -1.91 -5.79 17.68
CA GLN A 54 -1.06 -4.79 18.30
C GLN A 54 -2.03 -3.81 18.90
N ASP A 55 -2.18 -3.87 20.22
CA ASP A 55 -2.87 -2.83 20.96
C ASP A 55 -2.25 -1.51 20.52
N ALA A 56 -3.06 -0.64 19.93
CA ALA A 56 -2.60 0.65 19.46
C ALA A 56 -2.00 1.35 20.68
N ALA A 57 -0.68 1.56 20.65
CA ALA A 57 0.01 2.24 21.74
C ALA A 57 -0.68 3.60 21.97
N PRO A 58 -0.87 4.01 23.23
CA PRO A 58 -1.54 5.27 23.53
C PRO A 58 -0.85 6.41 22.78
N VAL A 59 -1.62 7.13 21.97
CA VAL A 59 -1.10 8.24 21.18
C VAL A 59 -0.68 9.34 22.15
N SER A 60 0.62 9.65 22.17
CA SER A 60 1.18 10.71 23.00
C SER A 60 0.56 12.06 22.65
N SER A 61 0.05 12.77 23.66
CA SER A 61 -0.42 14.17 23.54
C SER A 61 0.72 15.18 23.39
N LYS A 62 1.97 14.73 23.54
CA LYS A 62 3.17 15.54 23.32
C LYS A 62 3.53 15.52 21.84
N LEU A 63 3.45 16.69 21.19
CA LEU A 63 3.97 16.92 19.84
C LEU A 63 5.49 16.72 19.84
N VAL A 64 5.96 15.65 19.19
CA VAL A 64 7.38 15.49 18.86
C VAL A 64 7.63 16.30 17.60
N LYS A 65 8.27 17.47 17.74
CA LYS A 65 8.83 18.16 16.59
C LYS A 65 10.09 17.40 16.17
N THR A 66 9.98 16.65 15.08
CA THR A 66 11.15 16.10 14.40
C THR A 66 12.03 17.27 13.98
N GLN A 67 13.30 17.28 14.41
CA GLN A 67 14.26 18.34 14.11
C GLN A 67 14.64 18.42 12.62
N THR A 68 14.18 17.46 11.82
CA THR A 68 14.49 17.31 10.40
C THR A 68 13.40 17.94 9.54
N ASP A 69 13.73 19.05 8.90
CA ASP A 69 12.93 19.63 7.82
C ASP A 69 13.21 18.87 6.51
N TRP A 70 12.53 17.74 6.36
CA TRP A 70 12.65 16.90 5.18
C TRP A 70 12.17 17.61 3.91
N VAL A 71 11.23 18.56 4.03
CA VAL A 71 10.69 19.30 2.89
C VAL A 71 11.76 20.23 2.33
N SER A 72 12.42 20.98 3.20
CA SER A 72 13.54 21.83 2.81
C SER A 72 14.71 21.01 2.25
N SER A 73 14.99 19.84 2.84
CA SER A 73 16.03 18.92 2.35
C SER A 73 15.72 18.37 0.96
N LEU A 74 14.47 18.01 0.71
CA LEU A 74 14.01 17.53 -0.60
C LEU A 74 14.05 18.65 -1.64
N PHE A 75 13.57 19.84 -1.28
CA PHE A 75 13.58 21.00 -2.18
C PHE A 75 15.02 21.43 -2.51
N GLY A 76 15.91 21.47 -1.51
CA GLY A 76 17.33 21.74 -1.71
C GLY A 76 18.01 20.73 -2.62
N SER A 77 17.62 19.45 -2.54
CA SER A 77 18.12 18.39 -3.43
C SER A 77 17.64 18.58 -4.88
N ILE A 78 16.37 18.95 -5.08
CA ILE A 78 15.80 19.21 -6.42
C ILE A 78 16.44 20.44 -7.05
N MET A 79 16.54 21.55 -6.31
CA MET A 79 17.18 22.78 -6.81
C MET A 79 18.68 22.57 -7.05
N GLY A 80 19.35 21.85 -6.15
CA GLY A 80 20.76 21.48 -6.31
C GLY A 80 21.00 20.64 -7.57
N ALA A 81 20.14 19.66 -7.85
CA ALA A 81 20.25 18.86 -9.07
C ALA A 81 19.84 19.63 -10.35
N GLY A 82 18.90 20.57 -10.27
CA GLY A 82 18.43 21.34 -11.42
C GLY A 82 19.33 22.50 -11.82
N LEU A 83 20.09 23.05 -10.88
CA LEU A 83 20.99 24.19 -11.09
C LEU A 83 22.48 23.80 -11.09
N THR A 84 22.79 22.50 -11.02
CA THR A 84 24.20 22.07 -11.01
C THR A 84 24.81 22.15 -12.42
N ASP A 85 25.96 22.82 -12.53
CA ASP A 85 26.83 22.76 -13.70
C ASP A 85 27.77 21.54 -13.68
N ALA A 86 27.66 20.68 -12.66
CA ALA A 86 28.53 19.52 -12.51
C ALA A 86 28.14 18.41 -13.50
N THR A 87 29.13 17.84 -14.18
CA THR A 87 28.92 16.66 -15.04
C THR A 87 28.53 15.43 -14.21
N PRO A 88 27.81 14.46 -14.80
CA PRO A 88 27.39 13.24 -14.10
C PRO A 88 28.54 12.48 -13.40
N GLN A 89 29.75 12.56 -13.95
CA GLN A 89 30.97 11.96 -13.40
C GLN A 89 31.47 12.66 -12.12
N GLN A 90 31.21 13.96 -11.98
CA GLN A 90 31.56 14.74 -10.78
C GLN A 90 30.55 14.52 -9.65
N LEU A 91 29.27 14.27 -9.98
CA LEU A 91 28.20 13.99 -9.02
C LEU A 91 28.24 12.56 -8.48
N SER A 92 28.85 11.62 -9.20
CA SER A 92 28.94 10.20 -8.83
C SER A 92 30.06 9.89 -7.84
N GLY A 93 30.71 10.91 -7.25
CA GLY A 93 31.65 10.77 -6.14
C GLY A 93 32.88 9.91 -6.41
N THR A 94 33.11 9.51 -7.67
CA THR A 94 34.23 8.66 -8.06
C THR A 94 35.37 9.56 -8.51
N PRO A 95 36.50 9.62 -7.78
CA PRO A 95 37.67 10.33 -8.29
C PRO A 95 38.05 9.70 -9.62
N ALA A 96 38.29 10.53 -10.64
CA ALA A 96 38.82 10.06 -11.91
C ALA A 96 40.02 9.13 -11.63
N PRO A 97 40.11 7.93 -12.24
CA PRO A 97 41.31 7.14 -12.12
C PRO A 97 42.46 7.98 -12.69
N GLY A 98 43.39 8.40 -11.82
CA GLY A 98 44.63 9.03 -12.25
C GLY A 98 45.39 8.12 -13.21
N PRO A 99 46.33 8.67 -14.01
CA PRO A 99 47.06 7.87 -14.97
C PRO A 99 47.80 6.74 -14.23
N VAL A 100 47.44 5.50 -14.54
CA VAL A 100 48.08 4.31 -13.99
C VAL A 100 49.56 4.33 -14.39
N PRO A 101 50.53 4.29 -13.45
CA PRO A 101 51.91 4.05 -13.82
C PRO A 101 52.02 2.63 -14.39
N THR A 102 52.50 2.52 -15.62
CA THR A 102 52.81 1.25 -16.30
C THR A 102 53.65 0.35 -15.39
N PRO A 103 53.27 -0.92 -15.15
CA PRO A 103 54.15 -1.84 -14.45
C PRO A 103 55.34 -2.17 -15.35
N THR A 104 56.53 -1.76 -14.93
CA THR A 104 57.83 -2.22 -15.45
C THR A 104 57.89 -3.76 -15.33
N PRO A 105 58.26 -4.51 -16.39
CA PRO A 105 58.41 -5.95 -16.28
C PRO A 105 59.65 -6.26 -15.43
N SER A 106 59.44 -6.91 -14.29
CA SER A 106 60.49 -7.37 -13.40
C SER A 106 61.18 -8.62 -14.00
N ALA A 107 62.49 -8.52 -14.23
CA ALA A 107 63.35 -9.62 -14.66
C ALA A 107 63.51 -10.68 -13.55
N PRO A 108 63.77 -11.96 -13.88
CA PRO A 108 63.76 -13.04 -12.90
C PRO A 108 65.02 -13.04 -12.03
N ALA A 109 64.84 -13.18 -10.72
CA ALA A 109 65.92 -13.34 -9.74
C ALA A 109 66.56 -14.75 -9.82
N PRO A 110 67.86 -14.89 -9.51
CA PRO A 110 68.61 -16.14 -9.70
C PRO A 110 68.32 -17.16 -8.60
N LYS A 111 68.42 -18.45 -8.92
CA LYS A 111 68.53 -19.54 -7.95
C LYS A 111 69.99 -19.98 -7.85
N LYS A 112 70.36 -20.39 -6.62
CA LYS A 112 71.64 -20.91 -6.09
C LYS A 112 72.67 -21.42 -7.09
#